data_AF-A0A7X5VQ60-F1
#
_entry.id   AF-A0A7X5VQ60-F1
#
_cell.length_a   1.000
_cell.length_b   1.000
_cell.length_c   1.000
_cell.angle_alpha   90.00
_cell.angle_beta   90.00
_cell.angle_gamma   90.00
#
_symmetry.space_group_name_H-M   'P 1'
#
loop_
_entity.id
_entity.type
_entity.pdbx_description
1 polymer ?
#
loop_
_entity_poly.entity_id
_entity_poly.type
_entity_poly.pdbx_seq_one_letter_code
_entity_poly.pdbx_strand_id
1 'polypeptide(L)'
;MLFDDKAERLQNNGVTLLDASRTWIDPRAKVGRDTIIYPGVIVEGACVIGADCVIRPGCRIVDSRIGARSEIKDHSVVLESRVARDAAVGPFAHLRPGSILEDGSK
;
A
#
# COMPACT_ATOMS: atom_id res chain seq x y z
N MET A 1 11.93 -1.73 -20.86
CA MET A 1 11.70 -0.73 -19.80
C MET A 1 11.14 -1.49 -18.61
N LEU A 2 11.89 -1.66 -17.51
CA LEU A 2 11.57 -2.65 -16.45
C LEU A 2 10.34 -2.28 -15.60
N PHE A 3 9.88 -1.03 -15.68
CA PHE A 3 8.83 -0.47 -14.81
C PHE A 3 7.40 -0.72 -15.33
N ASP A 4 7.19 -0.74 -16.64
CA ASP A 4 5.86 -0.92 -17.24
C ASP A 4 5.28 -2.30 -16.91
N ASP A 5 6.13 -3.33 -16.85
CA ASP A 5 5.73 -4.71 -16.53
C ASP A 5 5.06 -4.82 -15.14
N LYS A 6 5.54 -4.07 -14.14
CA LYS A 6 4.99 -4.19 -12.79
C LYS A 6 3.56 -3.68 -12.69
N ALA A 7 3.31 -2.47 -13.21
CA ALA A 7 2.01 -1.85 -13.17
C ALA A 7 0.98 -2.67 -13.97
N GLU A 8 1.34 -3.09 -15.18
CA GLU A 8 0.51 -3.93 -16.04
C GLU A 8 0.17 -5.26 -15.36
N ARG A 9 1.15 -5.96 -14.77
CA ARG A 9 0.91 -7.20 -14.03
C ARG A 9 -0.02 -7.02 -12.84
N LEU A 10 0.08 -5.90 -12.13
CA LEU A 10 -0.84 -5.62 -11.01
C LEU A 10 -2.26 -5.39 -11.50
N GLN A 11 -2.43 -4.60 -12.56
CA GLN A 11 -3.73 -4.36 -13.19
C GLN A 11 -4.36 -5.65 -13.74
N ASN A 12 -3.57 -6.49 -14.41
CA ASN A 12 -4.01 -7.82 -14.88
C ASN A 12 -4.41 -8.77 -13.73
N ASN A 13 -3.89 -8.54 -12.52
CA ASN A 13 -4.27 -9.27 -11.30
C ASN A 13 -5.42 -8.61 -10.52
N GLY A 14 -6.06 -7.58 -11.07
CA GLY A 14 -7.23 -6.91 -10.50
C GLY A 14 -6.91 -5.80 -9.50
N VAL A 15 -5.69 -5.25 -9.51
CA VAL A 15 -5.35 -4.05 -8.73
C VAL A 15 -5.69 -2.80 -9.53
N THR A 16 -6.33 -1.83 -8.89
CA THR A 16 -6.63 -0.54 -9.53
C THR A 16 -5.53 0.46 -9.21
N LEU A 17 -4.70 0.78 -10.21
CA LEU A 17 -3.79 1.92 -10.16
C LEU A 17 -4.47 3.11 -10.84
N LEU A 18 -4.85 4.15 -10.09
CA LEU A 18 -5.59 5.28 -10.66
C LEU A 18 -4.75 6.13 -11.63
N ASP A 19 -3.44 6.20 -11.38
CA ASP A 19 -2.47 6.81 -12.30
C ASP A 19 -1.13 6.08 -12.16
N ALA A 20 -0.91 5.07 -13.00
CA ALA A 20 0.32 4.28 -12.98
C ALA A 20 1.58 5.13 -13.27
N SER A 21 1.45 6.27 -13.98
CA SER A 21 2.59 7.15 -14.27
C SER A 21 3.09 7.93 -13.03
N ARG A 22 2.25 8.02 -12.00
CA ARG A 22 2.51 8.73 -10.74
C ARG A 22 2.62 7.82 -9.53
N THR A 23 2.64 6.51 -9.72
CA THR A 23 2.71 5.53 -8.65
C THR A 23 3.92 4.64 -8.87
N TRP A 24 4.71 4.44 -7.81
CA TRP A 24 5.86 3.54 -7.88
C TRP A 24 5.69 2.38 -6.91
N ILE A 25 5.87 1.17 -7.42
CA ILE A 25 5.73 -0.07 -6.64
C ILE A 25 6.95 -0.94 -6.92
N ASP A 26 7.70 -1.27 -5.86
CA ASP A 26 8.85 -2.17 -5.93
C ASP A 26 8.45 -3.51 -6.59
N PRO A 27 9.27 -4.06 -7.51
CA PRO A 27 8.98 -5.35 -8.14
C PRO A 27 8.68 -6.48 -7.14
N ARG A 28 9.30 -6.45 -5.95
CA ARG A 28 9.14 -7.44 -4.87
C ARG A 28 7.83 -7.31 -4.10
N ALA A 29 7.18 -6.14 -4.13
CA ALA A 29 5.96 -5.91 -3.40
C ALA A 29 4.80 -6.76 -3.96
N LYS A 30 3.93 -7.22 -3.08
CA LYS A 30 2.71 -7.96 -3.45
C LYS A 30 1.50 -7.11 -3.08
N VAL A 31 0.53 -7.05 -3.98
CA VAL A 31 -0.73 -6.32 -3.77
C VAL A 31 -1.88 -7.24 -4.10
N GLY A 32 -2.83 -7.38 -3.18
CA GLY A 32 -4.02 -8.20 -3.36
C GLY A 32 -5.02 -7.57 -4.33
N ARG A 33 -5.83 -8.43 -4.94
CA ARG A 33 -6.92 -8.05 -5.85
C ARG A 33 -7.86 -7.02 -5.21
N ASP A 34 -8.48 -6.19 -6.04
CA ASP A 34 -9.49 -5.20 -5.67
C ASP A 34 -8.95 -4.07 -4.76
N THR A 35 -7.64 -4.04 -4.53
CA THR A 35 -6.95 -2.91 -3.91
C THR A 35 -6.86 -1.73 -4.86
N ILE A 36 -7.13 -0.53 -4.34
CA ILE A 36 -7.03 0.74 -5.05
C ILE A 36 -5.81 1.50 -4.55
N ILE A 37 -4.95 1.90 -5.48
CA ILE A 37 -3.76 2.71 -5.21
C ILE A 37 -3.89 4.04 -5.94
N TYR A 38 -3.84 5.11 -5.16
CA TYR A 38 -3.94 6.48 -5.64
C TYR A 38 -2.61 7.00 -6.20
N PRO A 39 -2.64 8.12 -6.95
CA PRO A 39 -1.43 8.76 -7.45
C PRO A 39 -0.52 9.25 -6.32
N GLY A 40 0.79 9.27 -6.56
CA GLY A 40 1.81 9.71 -5.61
C GLY A 40 2.15 8.68 -4.52
N VAL A 41 1.55 7.48 -4.56
CA VAL A 41 1.90 6.39 -3.65
C VAL A 41 3.24 5.77 -4.05
N ILE A 42 4.09 5.54 -3.05
CA ILE A 42 5.38 4.88 -3.18
C ILE A 42 5.40 3.64 -2.28
N VAL A 43 5.58 2.46 -2.86
CA VAL A 43 5.68 1.18 -2.13
C VAL A 43 7.09 0.60 -2.33
N GLU A 44 7.92 0.67 -1.30
CA GLU A 44 9.33 0.25 -1.31
C GLU A 44 9.54 -1.08 -0.60
N GLY A 45 10.48 -1.88 -1.10
CA GLY A 45 10.87 -3.10 -0.41
C GLY A 45 9.92 -4.27 -0.66
N ALA A 46 9.99 -5.26 0.23
CA ALA A 46 9.20 -6.47 0.19
C ALA A 46 7.83 -6.27 0.89
N CYS A 47 7.10 -5.22 0.52
CA CYS A 47 5.78 -4.94 1.07
C CYS A 47 4.74 -6.02 0.68
N VAL A 48 3.78 -6.24 1.57
CA VAL A 48 2.58 -7.06 1.28
C VAL A 48 1.35 -6.24 1.62
N ILE A 49 0.54 -5.92 0.60
CA ILE A 49 -0.74 -5.24 0.74
C ILE A 49 -1.84 -6.27 0.43
N GLY A 50 -2.80 -6.42 1.34
CA GLY A 50 -3.92 -7.34 1.22
C GLY A 50 -4.88 -7.00 0.07
N ALA A 51 -5.97 -7.76 -0.02
CA ALA A 51 -7.08 -7.47 -0.94
C ALA A 51 -7.98 -6.37 -0.38
N ASP A 52 -8.74 -5.72 -1.26
CA ASP A 52 -9.74 -4.70 -0.92
C ASP A 52 -9.18 -3.50 -0.11
N CYS A 53 -7.87 -3.24 -0.19
CA CYS A 53 -7.26 -2.11 0.51
C CYS A 53 -7.47 -0.81 -0.27
N VAL A 54 -7.39 0.31 0.44
CA VAL A 54 -7.34 1.65 -0.17
C VAL A 54 -6.07 2.35 0.29
N ILE A 55 -5.17 2.64 -0.66
CA ILE A 55 -3.95 3.40 -0.39
C ILE A 55 -4.11 4.79 -1.01
N ARG A 56 -4.40 5.77 -0.15
CA ARG A 56 -4.70 7.16 -0.52
C ARG A 56 -3.48 7.93 -1.03
N PRO A 57 -3.67 9.11 -1.66
CA PRO A 57 -2.58 9.87 -2.27
C PRO A 57 -1.39 10.12 -1.35
N GLY A 58 -0.20 10.11 -1.94
CA GLY A 58 1.04 10.54 -1.28
C GLY A 58 1.53 9.63 -0.14
N CYS A 59 0.97 8.44 0.03
CA CYS A 59 1.45 7.50 1.03
C CYS A 59 2.83 6.92 0.66
N ARG A 60 3.66 6.69 1.68
CA ARG A 60 4.92 5.96 1.55
C ARG A 60 4.90 4.72 2.44
N ILE A 61 5.08 3.54 1.85
CA ILE A 61 5.03 2.26 2.56
C ILE A 61 6.32 1.51 2.28
N VAL A 62 7.06 1.17 3.34
CA VAL A 62 8.40 0.56 3.24
C VAL A 62 8.44 -0.72 4.06
N ASP A 63 8.80 -1.84 3.43
CA ASP A 63 8.98 -3.16 4.07
C ASP A 63 7.88 -3.53 5.09
N SER A 64 6.63 -3.21 4.76
CA SER A 64 5.49 -3.31 5.67
C SER A 64 4.42 -4.28 5.19
N ARG A 65 3.57 -4.73 6.12
CA ARG A 65 2.42 -5.60 5.83
C ARG A 65 1.13 -4.86 6.15
N ILE A 66 0.27 -4.69 5.14
CA ILE A 66 -1.05 -4.08 5.25
C ILE A 66 -2.11 -5.18 5.07
N GLY A 67 -2.92 -5.42 6.09
CA GLY A 67 -3.99 -6.42 6.08
C GLY A 67 -5.14 -6.03 5.17
N ALA A 68 -5.92 -7.03 4.71
CA ALA A 68 -7.03 -6.83 3.80
C ALA A 68 -8.09 -5.84 4.35
N ARG A 69 -8.78 -5.14 3.45
CA ARG A 69 -9.81 -4.11 3.77
C ARG A 69 -9.31 -2.96 4.64
N SER A 70 -8.01 -2.71 4.64
CA SER A 70 -7.43 -1.59 5.39
C SER A 70 -7.28 -0.35 4.53
N GLU A 71 -7.33 0.82 5.17
CA GLU A 71 -7.15 2.10 4.51
C GLU A 71 -5.92 2.82 5.06
N ILE A 72 -4.97 3.11 4.17
CA ILE A 72 -3.86 4.02 4.47
C ILE A 72 -4.25 5.38 3.90
N LYS A 73 -4.54 6.33 4.79
CA LYS A 73 -5.06 7.66 4.47
C LYS A 73 -3.95 8.62 4.07
N ASP A 74 -4.36 9.71 3.43
CA ASP A 74 -3.52 10.67 2.73
C ASP A 74 -2.23 11.02 3.48
N HIS A 75 -1.12 11.01 2.73
CA HIS A 75 0.20 11.44 3.20
C HIS A 75 0.72 10.70 4.44
N SER A 76 0.27 9.46 4.68
CA SER A 76 0.78 8.64 5.77
C SER A 76 2.05 7.89 5.37
N VAL A 77 2.95 7.71 6.34
CA VAL A 77 4.21 6.98 6.20
C VAL A 77 4.15 5.73 7.07
N VAL A 78 4.42 4.57 6.47
CA VAL A 78 4.40 3.27 7.16
C VAL A 78 5.73 2.58 6.92
N LEU A 79 6.57 2.48 7.95
CA LEU A 79 7.92 1.93 7.87
C LEU A 79 8.00 0.65 8.70
N GLU A 80 8.44 -0.46 8.08
CA GLU A 80 8.75 -1.73 8.75
C GLU A 80 7.70 -2.15 9.79
N SER A 81 6.43 -2.04 9.41
CA SER A 81 5.29 -2.13 10.32
C SER A 81 4.27 -3.17 9.87
N ARG A 82 3.45 -3.62 10.81
CA ARG A 82 2.28 -4.47 10.55
C ARG A 82 0.99 -3.71 10.85
N VAL A 83 0.19 -3.49 9.82
CA VAL A 83 -1.19 -3.04 9.92
C VAL A 83 -2.06 -4.25 9.67
N ALA A 84 -2.83 -4.69 10.66
CA ALA A 84 -3.70 -5.85 10.50
C ALA A 84 -4.94 -5.51 9.64
N ARG A 85 -5.90 -6.43 9.55
CA ARG A 85 -7.05 -6.27 8.64
C ARG A 85 -8.06 -5.26 9.18
N ASP A 86 -8.87 -4.70 8.28
CA ASP A 86 -9.95 -3.77 8.62
C ASP A 86 -9.47 -2.51 9.39
N ALA A 87 -8.17 -2.21 9.34
CA ALA A 87 -7.55 -1.11 10.09
C ALA A 87 -7.44 0.16 9.24
N ALA A 88 -7.24 1.30 9.89
CA ALA A 88 -6.95 2.57 9.23
C ALA A 88 -5.67 3.20 9.79
N VAL A 89 -4.90 3.86 8.92
CA VAL A 89 -3.72 4.64 9.30
C VAL A 89 -3.85 6.04 8.70
N GLY A 90 -3.81 7.09 9.51
CA GLY A 90 -3.73 8.47 9.05
C GLY A 90 -5.03 9.29 9.17
N PRO A 91 -5.12 10.40 8.42
CA PRO A 91 -4.10 10.96 7.51
C PRO A 91 -2.87 11.50 8.25
N PHE A 92 -1.77 11.75 7.52
CA PHE A 92 -0.50 12.30 8.05
C PHE A 92 0.15 11.49 9.19
N ALA A 93 -0.22 10.22 9.34
CA ALA A 93 0.37 9.37 10.37
C ALA A 93 1.78 8.94 9.97
N HIS A 94 2.61 8.65 10.98
CA HIS A 94 3.95 8.11 10.80
C HIS A 94 4.12 6.88 11.70
N LEU A 95 3.92 5.69 11.13
CA LEU A 95 4.22 4.44 11.80
C LEU A 95 5.72 4.16 11.69
N ARG A 96 6.37 4.09 12.85
CA ARG A 96 7.81 3.81 12.96
C ARG A 96 8.06 2.31 12.87
N PRO A 97 9.30 1.90 12.54
CA PRO A 97 9.67 0.49 12.54
C PRO A 97 9.21 -0.26 13.79
N GLY A 98 8.64 -1.44 13.59
CA GLY A 98 8.11 -2.30 14.65
C GLY A 98 6.71 -1.94 15.14
N SER A 99 6.03 -0.94 14.56
CA SER A 99 4.64 -0.65 14.92
C SER A 99 3.71 -1.80 14.51
N ILE A 100 2.80 -2.15 15.40
CA ILE A 100 1.77 -3.17 15.17
C ILE A 100 0.41 -2.54 15.46
N LEU A 101 -0.46 -2.52 14.46
CA LEU A 101 -1.87 -2.17 14.59
C LEU A 101 -2.69 -3.47 14.50
N GLU A 102 -3.56 -3.68 15.49
CA GLU A 102 -4.44 -4.83 15.55
C GLU A 102 -5.68 -4.65 14.67
N ASP A 103 -6.42 -5.74 14.47
CA ASP A 103 -7.63 -5.76 13.63
C ASP A 103 -8.59 -4.62 14.01
N GLY A 104 -9.04 -3.85 13.02
CA GLY A 104 -10.01 -2.76 13.24
C GLY A 104 -9.46 -1.48 13.89
N SER A 105 -8.16 -1.42 14.20
CA SER A 105 -7.52 -0.22 14.78
C SER A 105 -7.58 0.98 13.83
N LYS A 106 -7.66 2.21 14.35
CA LYS A 106 -7.77 3.45 13.57
C LYS A 106 -6.84 4.54 14.05
#